data_AF-A0A9D7CCK0-F1
#
_entry.id   AF-A0A9D7CCK0-F1
#
_cell.length_a   1.000
_cell.length_b   1.000
_cell.length_c   1.000
_cell.angle_alpha   90.00
_cell.angle_beta   90.00
_cell.angle_gamma   90.00
#
_symmetry.space_group_name_H-M   'P 1'
#
loop_
_entity.id
_entity.type
_entity.pdbx_description
1 polymer ?
#
loop_
_entity_poly.entity_id
_entity_poly.type
_entity_poly.pdbx_seq_one_letter_code
_entity_poly.pdbx_strand_id
1 'polypeptide(L)'
;MVWLVSTVVFGVTGFVVLLRRWRGAAAFLLAYGALLMLWRYALDRFLHPIVPLLYFTLLLGASWLAATRAPRARPWLLASFVALVAWGSLRSDARLVQRAMACDRADPAGPSTCWPIPERNNLRLAHWVRDSTPPDAIFFVSKERAFYMHAGRRSVNQDRGLQEDSASLGDFLRTRGVTYATVTPVGVRSGPHNRLIAAACREFSLVRRFSEQTILLRVRAPGDTSATDETCAALSVWSAARRTRG
;
A
#
# COMPACT_ATOMS: atom_id res chain seq x y z
N MET A 1 13.20 23.04 6.95
CA MET A 1 12.14 23.74 7.72
C MET A 1 11.50 24.90 6.95
N VAL A 2 12.28 25.78 6.29
CA VAL A 2 11.76 26.96 5.55
C VAL A 2 10.62 26.63 4.58
N TRP A 3 10.77 25.57 3.76
CA TRP A 3 9.74 25.17 2.79
C TRP A 3 8.39 24.81 3.42
N LEU A 4 8.41 24.16 4.58
CA LEU A 4 7.19 23.78 5.30
C LEU A 4 6.49 25.03 5.84
N VAL A 5 7.25 25.96 6.43
CA VAL A 5 6.71 27.24 6.90
C VAL A 5 6.10 28.04 5.75
N SER A 6 6.80 28.17 4.62
CA SER A 6 6.26 28.86 3.44
C SER A 6 4.97 28.22 2.93
N THR A 7 4.92 26.90 2.85
CA THR A 7 3.73 26.15 2.40
C THR A 7 2.55 26.37 3.34
N VAL A 8 2.77 26.35 4.67
CA VAL A 8 1.73 26.62 5.66
C VAL A 8 1.24 28.06 5.57
N VAL A 9 2.14 29.04 5.53
CA VAL A 9 1.78 30.47 5.46
C VAL A 9 0.99 30.77 4.19
N PHE A 10 1.45 30.31 3.02
CA PHE A 10 0.76 30.50 1.75
C PHE A 10 -0.55 29.71 1.70
N GLY A 11 -0.58 28.51 2.25
CA GLY A 11 -1.79 27.67 2.31
C GLY A 11 -2.89 28.32 3.14
N VAL A 12 -2.57 28.75 4.36
CA VAL A 12 -3.52 29.44 5.26
C VAL A 12 -4.00 30.75 4.66
N THR A 13 -3.07 31.59 4.16
CA THR A 13 -3.45 32.88 3.57
C THR A 13 -4.31 32.69 2.33
N GLY A 14 -3.92 31.76 1.46
CA GLY A 14 -4.66 31.40 0.27
C GLY A 14 -6.05 30.88 0.57
N PHE A 15 -6.17 30.05 1.62
CA PHE A 15 -7.44 29.50 2.06
C PHE A 15 -8.38 30.60 2.59
N VAL A 16 -7.87 31.57 3.35
CA VAL A 16 -8.65 32.73 3.80
C VAL A 16 -9.14 33.57 2.62
N VAL A 17 -8.28 33.80 1.61
CA VAL A 17 -8.69 34.51 0.39
C VAL A 17 -9.73 33.68 -0.39
N LEU A 18 -9.57 32.36 -0.46
CA LEU A 18 -10.49 31.45 -1.12
C LEU A 18 -11.87 31.45 -0.42
N LEU A 19 -11.93 31.46 0.91
CA LEU A 19 -13.17 31.59 1.67
C LEU A 19 -13.94 32.88 1.34
N ARG A 20 -13.22 33.96 1.07
CA ARG A 20 -13.83 35.26 0.72
C ARG A 20 -14.29 35.33 -0.72
N ARG A 21 -13.58 34.69 -1.66
CA ARG A 21 -13.85 34.79 -3.10
C ARG A 21 -14.66 33.64 -3.67
N TRP A 22 -14.50 32.43 -3.16
CA TRP A 22 -15.12 31.21 -3.67
C TRP A 22 -15.44 30.21 -2.56
N ARG A 23 -16.51 30.50 -1.82
CA ARG A 23 -16.95 29.70 -0.65
C ARG A 23 -17.15 28.21 -0.97
N GLY A 24 -17.65 27.87 -2.15
CA GLY A 24 -17.86 26.48 -2.57
C GLY A 24 -16.56 25.68 -2.63
N ALA A 25 -15.50 26.23 -3.25
CA ALA A 25 -14.20 25.58 -3.31
C ALA A 25 -13.56 25.42 -1.92
N ALA A 26 -13.69 26.43 -1.06
CA ALA A 26 -13.21 26.36 0.32
C ALA A 26 -13.98 25.32 1.16
N ALA A 27 -15.31 25.28 1.03
CA ALA A 27 -16.14 24.27 1.69
C ALA A 27 -15.81 22.85 1.22
N PHE A 28 -15.57 22.66 -0.09
CA PHE A 28 -15.10 21.39 -0.63
C PHE A 28 -13.75 20.98 -0.05
N LEU A 29 -12.76 21.88 0.00
CA LEU A 29 -11.45 21.59 0.62
C LEU A 29 -11.58 21.21 2.10
N LEU A 30 -12.41 21.93 2.87
CA LEU A 30 -12.63 21.62 4.28
C LEU A 30 -13.31 20.26 4.46
N ALA A 31 -14.39 20.01 3.72
CA ALA A 31 -15.12 18.75 3.80
C ALA A 31 -14.23 17.57 3.39
N TYR A 32 -13.46 17.72 2.31
CA TYR A 32 -12.53 16.69 1.86
C TYR A 32 -11.36 16.49 2.82
N GLY A 33 -10.80 17.58 3.38
CA GLY A 33 -9.78 17.52 4.42
C GLY A 33 -10.27 16.81 5.68
N ALA A 34 -11.48 17.13 6.14
CA ALA A 34 -12.12 16.45 7.25
C ALA A 34 -12.34 14.96 6.95
N LEU A 35 -12.81 14.62 5.74
CA LEU A 35 -12.93 13.24 5.29
C LEU A 35 -11.59 12.51 5.35
N LEU A 36 -10.50 13.11 4.85
CA LEU A 36 -9.16 12.51 4.90
C LEU A 36 -8.64 12.31 6.32
N MET A 37 -8.93 13.26 7.24
CA MET A 37 -8.55 13.12 8.65
C MET A 37 -9.34 12.04 9.38
N LEU A 38 -10.63 11.88 9.06
CA LEU A 38 -11.50 10.86 9.65
C LEU A 38 -11.27 9.47 9.02
N TRP A 39 -10.80 9.41 7.77
CA TRP A 39 -10.65 8.16 7.04
C TRP A 39 -9.33 7.45 7.38
N ARG A 40 -9.43 6.39 8.21
CA ARG A 40 -8.28 5.58 8.66
C ARG A 40 -7.43 4.98 7.53
N TYR A 41 -7.98 4.82 6.33
CA TYR A 41 -7.31 4.21 5.17
C TYR A 41 -6.95 5.25 4.10
N ALA A 42 -6.49 6.44 4.51
CA ALA A 42 -6.05 7.47 3.57
C ALA A 42 -4.88 6.95 2.72
N LEU A 43 -5.20 6.47 1.50
CA LEU A 43 -4.24 6.10 0.48
C LEU A 43 -3.85 7.36 -0.31
N ASP A 44 -2.60 7.44 -0.76
CA ASP A 44 -2.05 8.59 -1.51
C ASP A 44 -2.95 9.01 -2.69
N ARG A 45 -3.62 8.05 -3.33
CA ARG A 45 -4.56 8.29 -4.44
C ARG A 45 -5.75 9.19 -4.08
N PHE A 46 -6.12 9.29 -2.79
CA PHE A 46 -7.18 10.20 -2.35
C PHE A 46 -6.71 11.65 -2.27
N LEU A 47 -5.41 11.93 -2.35
CA LEU A 47 -4.93 13.31 -2.48
C LEU A 47 -5.14 13.84 -3.91
N HIS A 48 -5.10 12.98 -4.93
CA HIS A 48 -5.13 13.40 -6.33
C HIS A 48 -6.27 14.38 -6.68
N PRO A 49 -7.53 14.18 -6.23
CA PRO A 49 -8.62 15.09 -6.57
C PRO A 49 -8.46 16.51 -5.98
N ILE A 50 -7.80 16.64 -4.83
CA ILE A 50 -7.64 17.95 -4.15
C ILE A 50 -6.33 18.65 -4.49
N VAL A 51 -5.34 17.94 -5.03
CA VAL A 51 -4.01 18.49 -5.36
C VAL A 51 -4.09 19.75 -6.24
N PRO A 52 -4.89 19.81 -7.34
CA PRO A 52 -5.01 21.03 -8.14
C PRO A 52 -5.51 22.22 -7.32
N LEU A 53 -6.49 21.98 -6.44
CA LEU A 53 -7.09 23.04 -5.61
C LEU A 53 -6.16 23.46 -4.46
N LEU A 54 -5.35 22.54 -3.93
CA LEU A 54 -4.27 22.86 -3.00
C LEU A 54 -3.22 23.76 -3.66
N TYR A 55 -2.77 23.45 -4.88
CA TYR A 55 -1.84 24.31 -5.62
C TYR A 55 -2.44 25.68 -5.91
N PHE A 56 -3.70 25.73 -6.35
CA PHE A 56 -4.41 26.99 -6.57
C PHE A 56 -4.48 27.83 -5.28
N THR A 57 -4.78 27.19 -4.15
CA THR A 57 -4.83 27.86 -2.84
C THR A 57 -3.46 28.43 -2.46
N LEU A 58 -2.39 27.64 -2.59
CA LEU A 58 -1.02 28.10 -2.32
C LEU A 58 -0.62 29.30 -3.20
N LEU A 59 -0.90 29.22 -4.51
CA LEU A 59 -0.62 30.30 -5.46
C LEU A 59 -1.44 31.56 -5.15
N LEU A 60 -2.70 31.40 -4.78
CA LEU A 60 -3.57 32.51 -4.38
C LEU A 60 -3.00 33.23 -3.15
N GLY A 61 -2.58 32.47 -2.13
CA GLY A 61 -1.96 33.02 -0.92
C GLY A 61 -0.64 33.74 -1.18
N ALA A 62 0.25 33.12 -1.98
CA ALA A 62 1.50 33.73 -2.40
C ALA A 62 1.26 35.03 -3.18
N SER A 63 0.28 35.03 -4.11
CA SER A 63 -0.06 36.20 -4.92
C SER A 63 -0.59 37.36 -4.08
N TRP A 64 -1.42 37.06 -3.08
CA TRP A 64 -2.02 38.06 -2.20
C TRP A 64 -0.97 38.67 -1.27
N LEU A 65 -0.10 37.86 -0.67
CA LEU A 65 1.00 38.34 0.16
C LEU A 65 1.99 39.19 -0.65
N ALA A 66 2.33 38.76 -1.86
CA ALA A 66 3.21 39.52 -2.73
C ALA A 66 2.59 40.85 -3.15
N ALA A 67 1.30 40.88 -3.49
CA ALA A 67 0.59 42.11 -3.85
C ALA A 67 0.51 43.11 -2.69
N THR A 68 0.34 42.63 -1.45
CA THR A 68 0.21 43.49 -0.27
C THR A 68 1.55 43.98 0.28
N ARG A 69 2.59 43.13 0.29
CA ARG A 69 3.88 43.46 0.91
C ARG A 69 4.94 43.96 -0.07
N ALA A 70 4.89 43.53 -1.33
CA ALA A 70 5.91 43.82 -2.32
C ALA A 70 5.33 43.85 -3.74
N PRO A 71 4.41 44.78 -4.05
CA PRO A 71 3.65 44.79 -5.31
C PRO A 71 4.55 44.82 -6.55
N ARG A 72 5.68 45.55 -6.49
CA ARG A 72 6.67 45.63 -7.58
C ARG A 72 7.42 44.31 -7.81
N ALA A 73 7.60 43.49 -6.75
CA ALA A 73 8.29 42.20 -6.83
C ALA A 73 7.34 41.01 -7.07
N ARG A 74 6.03 41.26 -7.15
CA ARG A 74 5.00 40.22 -7.32
C ARG A 74 5.26 39.22 -8.45
N PRO A 75 5.57 39.62 -9.70
CA PRO A 75 5.79 38.63 -10.76
C PRO A 75 7.00 37.74 -10.46
N TRP A 76 8.06 38.30 -9.90
CA TRP A 76 9.28 37.57 -9.55
C TRP A 76 9.05 36.60 -8.38
N LEU A 77 8.34 37.01 -7.33
CA LEU A 77 8.00 36.13 -6.20
C LEU A 77 7.13 34.95 -6.63
N LEU A 78 6.15 35.19 -7.50
CA LEU A 78 5.30 34.12 -8.05
C LEU A 78 6.09 33.18 -8.95
N ALA A 79 6.91 33.72 -9.86
CA ALA A 79 7.77 32.92 -10.73
C ALA A 79 8.72 32.03 -9.90
N SER A 80 9.37 32.60 -8.88
CA SER A 80 10.24 31.86 -7.97
C SER A 80 9.50 30.78 -7.21
N PHE A 81 8.27 31.05 -6.72
CA PHE A 81 7.48 30.03 -6.04
C PHE A 81 7.07 28.88 -6.98
N VAL A 82 6.59 29.19 -8.18
CA VAL A 82 6.26 28.18 -9.19
C VAL A 82 7.49 27.36 -9.57
N ALA A 83 8.64 28.00 -9.78
CA ALA A 83 9.89 27.33 -10.09
C ALA A 83 10.32 26.37 -8.96
N LEU A 84 10.20 26.79 -7.69
CA LEU A 84 10.50 25.94 -6.53
C LEU A 84 9.57 24.73 -6.43
N VAL A 85 8.27 24.91 -6.64
CA VAL A 85 7.30 23.80 -6.64
C VAL A 85 7.59 22.84 -7.80
N ALA A 86 7.78 23.37 -9.02
CA ALA A 86 8.09 22.58 -10.20
C ALA A 86 9.40 21.80 -10.02
N TRP A 87 10.44 22.43 -9.48
CA TRP A 87 11.71 21.76 -9.17
C TRP A 87 11.55 20.63 -8.14
N GLY A 88 10.76 20.86 -7.09
CA GLY A 88 10.44 19.83 -6.09
C GLY A 88 9.71 18.64 -6.71
N SER A 89 8.69 18.89 -7.52
CA SER A 89 7.95 17.86 -8.25
C SER A 89 8.84 17.11 -9.24
N LEU A 90 9.59 17.82 -10.09
CA LEU A 90 10.50 17.19 -11.06
C LEU A 90 11.54 16.30 -10.37
N ARG A 91 12.11 16.72 -9.24
CA ARG A 91 13.11 15.92 -8.52
C ARG A 91 12.50 14.64 -7.94
N SER A 92 11.27 14.73 -7.42
CA SER A 92 10.53 13.57 -6.93
C SER A 92 10.19 12.62 -8.09
N ASP A 93 9.66 13.18 -9.17
CA ASP A 93 9.15 12.43 -10.31
C ASP A 93 10.28 11.85 -11.17
N ALA A 94 11.43 12.51 -11.27
CA ALA A 94 12.57 12.02 -12.04
C ALA A 94 13.02 10.63 -11.60
N ARG A 95 12.98 10.34 -10.29
CA ARG A 95 13.30 8.99 -9.77
C ARG A 95 12.24 7.97 -10.15
N LEU A 96 10.97 8.36 -10.15
CA LEU A 96 9.85 7.49 -10.54
C LEU A 96 9.88 7.23 -12.06
N VAL A 97 10.08 8.27 -12.87
CA VAL A 97 10.22 8.20 -14.32
C VAL A 97 11.43 7.35 -14.70
N GLN A 98 12.59 7.58 -14.07
CA GLN A 98 13.79 6.77 -14.33
C GLN A 98 13.55 5.29 -14.02
N ARG A 99 12.91 4.97 -12.88
CA ARG A 99 12.52 3.58 -12.56
C ARG A 99 11.50 3.02 -13.56
N ALA A 100 10.54 3.83 -13.99
CA ALA A 100 9.51 3.43 -14.95
C ALA A 100 10.07 3.24 -16.37
N MET A 101 11.11 3.99 -16.76
CA MET A 101 11.80 3.86 -18.05
C MET A 101 12.78 2.69 -18.07
N ALA A 102 13.49 2.44 -16.97
CA ALA A 102 14.34 1.26 -16.81
C ALA A 102 13.54 -0.04 -16.59
N CYS A 103 12.21 0.06 -16.55
CA CYS A 103 11.33 -1.05 -16.26
C CYS A 103 10.99 -1.82 -17.53
N ASP A 104 11.40 -3.09 -17.57
CA ASP A 104 10.80 -4.05 -18.50
C ASP A 104 9.42 -4.47 -18.01
N ARG A 105 8.38 -3.98 -18.70
CA ARG A 105 6.98 -4.30 -18.39
C ARG A 105 6.56 -5.68 -18.92
N ALA A 106 7.33 -6.27 -19.84
CA ALA A 106 7.08 -7.61 -20.34
C ALA A 106 7.43 -8.68 -19.28
N ASP A 107 8.43 -8.41 -18.42
CA ASP A 107 8.79 -9.27 -17.28
C ASP A 107 8.66 -8.55 -15.93
N PRO A 108 7.43 -8.40 -15.40
CA PRO A 108 7.20 -7.71 -14.12
C PRO A 108 7.70 -8.51 -12.90
N ALA A 109 7.98 -9.81 -13.06
CA ALA A 109 8.49 -10.69 -12.01
C ALA A 109 10.02 -10.82 -12.04
N GLY A 110 10.68 -10.31 -13.08
CA GLY A 110 12.12 -10.40 -13.29
C GLY A 110 12.98 -9.70 -12.25
N PRO A 111 14.30 -9.64 -12.47
CA PRO A 111 15.24 -8.90 -11.61
C PRO A 111 15.09 -7.37 -11.76
N SER A 112 14.22 -6.89 -12.65
CA SER A 112 14.02 -5.47 -12.94
C SER A 112 13.66 -4.64 -11.71
N THR A 113 14.06 -3.37 -11.70
CA THR A 113 13.87 -2.42 -10.59
C THR A 113 12.47 -1.78 -10.58
N CYS A 114 11.56 -2.24 -11.45
CA CYS A 114 10.20 -1.72 -11.63
C CYS A 114 9.40 -1.66 -10.33
N TRP A 115 9.49 -2.74 -9.57
CA TRP A 115 8.65 -2.99 -8.40
C TRP A 115 9.53 -3.22 -7.19
N PRO A 116 9.10 -2.79 -5.98
CA PRO A 116 9.81 -3.14 -4.77
C PRO A 116 9.87 -4.67 -4.61
N ILE A 117 10.91 -5.13 -3.92
CA ILE A 117 11.23 -6.56 -3.77
C ILE A 117 10.01 -7.40 -3.34
N PRO A 118 9.18 -6.98 -2.35
CA PRO A 118 8.08 -7.82 -1.90
C PRO A 118 6.97 -7.99 -2.93
N GLU A 119 6.64 -6.96 -3.70
CA GLU A 119 5.68 -7.03 -4.81
C GLU A 119 6.17 -7.99 -5.89
N ARG A 120 7.47 -7.95 -6.24
CA ARG A 120 8.05 -8.90 -7.20
C ARG A 120 7.96 -10.34 -6.71
N ASN A 121 8.31 -10.59 -5.46
CA ASN A 121 8.23 -11.94 -4.90
C ASN A 121 6.79 -12.44 -4.84
N ASN A 122 5.82 -11.56 -4.57
CA ASN A 122 4.41 -11.89 -4.64
C ASN A 122 3.95 -12.23 -6.06
N LEU A 123 4.42 -11.52 -7.08
CA LEU A 123 4.16 -11.85 -8.50
C LEU A 123 4.81 -13.16 -8.91
N ARG A 124 6.07 -13.41 -8.52
CA ARG A 124 6.75 -14.70 -8.72
C ARG A 124 5.96 -15.85 -8.09
N LEU A 125 5.46 -15.65 -6.87
CA LEU A 125 4.60 -16.61 -6.20
C LEU A 125 3.34 -16.86 -7.01
N ALA A 126 2.63 -15.82 -7.45
CA ALA A 126 1.39 -15.97 -8.21
C ALA A 126 1.62 -16.69 -9.56
N HIS A 127 2.67 -16.34 -10.30
CA HIS A 127 3.02 -17.03 -11.55
C HIS A 127 3.39 -18.49 -11.31
N TRP A 128 4.21 -18.78 -10.29
CA TRP A 128 4.53 -20.17 -9.95
C TRP A 128 3.28 -20.96 -9.56
N VAL A 129 2.35 -20.36 -8.80
CA VAL A 129 1.07 -20.98 -8.46
C VAL A 129 0.26 -21.32 -9.71
N ARG A 130 0.16 -20.39 -10.68
CA ARG A 130 -0.52 -20.61 -11.95
C ARG A 130 0.01 -21.84 -12.68
N ASP A 131 1.33 -22.02 -12.64
CA ASP A 131 2.03 -23.01 -13.47
C ASP A 131 2.27 -24.34 -12.75
N SER A 132 2.20 -24.37 -11.41
CA SER A 132 2.63 -25.53 -10.60
C SER A 132 1.60 -26.05 -9.59
N THR A 133 0.37 -25.54 -9.58
CA THR A 133 -0.69 -26.03 -8.68
C THR A 133 -1.93 -26.49 -9.43
N PRO A 134 -2.76 -27.40 -8.87
CA PRO A 134 -3.99 -27.83 -9.50
C PRO A 134 -4.88 -26.64 -9.90
N PRO A 135 -5.56 -26.69 -11.06
CA PRO A 135 -6.38 -25.58 -11.56
C PRO A 135 -7.57 -25.25 -10.65
N ASP A 136 -8.04 -26.23 -9.87
CA ASP A 136 -9.17 -26.13 -8.95
C ASP A 136 -8.78 -25.73 -7.52
N ALA A 137 -7.48 -25.66 -7.22
CA ALA A 137 -6.94 -25.29 -5.91
C ALA A 137 -7.45 -23.92 -5.43
N ILE A 138 -7.80 -23.85 -4.14
CA ILE A 138 -8.33 -22.64 -3.49
C ILE A 138 -7.30 -22.11 -2.50
N PHE A 139 -7.05 -20.80 -2.53
CA PHE A 139 -6.00 -20.14 -1.77
C PHE A 139 -6.54 -19.19 -0.71
N PHE A 140 -5.86 -19.13 0.43
CA PHE A 140 -6.03 -18.10 1.45
C PHE A 140 -4.89 -17.07 1.37
N VAL A 141 -5.21 -15.87 0.86
CA VAL A 141 -4.23 -14.84 0.50
C VAL A 141 -4.69 -13.45 0.93
N SER A 142 -3.76 -12.51 1.19
CA SER A 142 -4.12 -11.16 1.64
C SER A 142 -4.63 -10.22 0.52
N LYS A 143 -4.34 -10.51 -0.75
CA LYS A 143 -4.83 -9.72 -1.91
C LYS A 143 -5.52 -10.60 -2.94
N GLU A 144 -6.67 -11.15 -2.58
CA GLU A 144 -7.49 -12.07 -3.38
C GLU A 144 -7.60 -11.70 -4.86
N ARG A 145 -8.09 -10.50 -5.16
CA ARG A 145 -8.36 -10.07 -6.54
C ARG A 145 -7.08 -9.99 -7.38
N ALA A 146 -6.04 -9.37 -6.84
CA ALA A 146 -4.77 -9.28 -7.55
C ALA A 146 -4.14 -10.66 -7.73
N PHE A 147 -4.23 -11.51 -6.69
CA PHE A 147 -3.76 -12.88 -6.77
C PHE A 147 -4.51 -13.67 -7.85
N TYR A 148 -5.83 -13.61 -7.91
CA TYR A 148 -6.64 -14.27 -8.94
C TYR A 148 -6.22 -13.83 -10.35
N MET A 149 -6.02 -12.53 -10.57
CA MET A 149 -5.62 -12.00 -11.89
C MET A 149 -4.27 -12.54 -12.39
N HIS A 150 -3.33 -12.82 -11.48
CA HIS A 150 -1.99 -13.30 -11.85
C HIS A 150 -1.84 -14.82 -11.77
N ALA A 151 -2.52 -15.46 -10.82
CA ALA A 151 -2.42 -16.90 -10.57
C ALA A 151 -3.50 -17.71 -11.31
N GLY A 152 -4.63 -17.09 -11.65
CA GLY A 152 -5.79 -17.81 -12.19
C GLY A 152 -6.34 -18.86 -11.22
N ARG A 153 -6.28 -18.60 -9.90
CA ARG A 153 -6.74 -19.53 -8.85
C ARG A 153 -7.75 -18.86 -7.94
N ARG A 154 -8.77 -19.63 -7.54
CA ARG A 154 -9.80 -19.17 -6.61
C ARG A 154 -9.16 -18.83 -5.27
N SER A 155 -9.69 -17.81 -4.61
CA SER A 155 -9.26 -17.43 -3.26
C SER A 155 -10.45 -17.14 -2.36
N VAL A 156 -10.30 -17.43 -1.08
CA VAL A 156 -11.28 -17.06 -0.04
C VAL A 156 -11.03 -15.65 0.47
N ASN A 157 -12.10 -14.99 0.88
CA ASN A 157 -12.05 -13.65 1.43
C ASN A 157 -11.29 -13.60 2.76
N GLN A 158 -10.21 -12.81 2.81
CA GLN A 158 -9.34 -12.70 3.98
C GLN A 158 -10.10 -12.14 5.19
N ASP A 159 -11.07 -11.24 4.99
CA ASP A 159 -11.76 -10.58 6.09
C ASP A 159 -12.63 -11.56 6.88
N ARG A 160 -13.08 -12.64 6.23
CA ARG A 160 -13.74 -13.75 6.92
C ARG A 160 -12.74 -14.58 7.71
N GLY A 161 -11.61 -14.96 7.10
CA GLY A 161 -10.58 -15.72 7.81
C GLY A 161 -9.97 -14.96 8.99
N LEU A 162 -9.87 -13.64 8.91
CA LEU A 162 -9.38 -12.78 9.99
C LEU A 162 -10.34 -12.66 11.19
N GLN A 163 -11.58 -13.15 11.08
CA GLN A 163 -12.53 -13.24 12.21
C GLN A 163 -12.37 -14.53 13.01
N GLU A 164 -11.63 -15.50 12.47
CA GLU A 164 -11.36 -16.79 13.12
C GLU A 164 -10.23 -16.66 14.14
N ASP A 165 -10.22 -17.58 15.11
CA ASP A 165 -9.07 -17.74 16.00
C ASP A 165 -7.98 -18.62 15.34
N SER A 166 -6.77 -18.56 15.88
CA SER A 166 -5.66 -19.34 15.31
C SER A 166 -5.79 -20.85 15.51
N ALA A 167 -6.57 -21.31 16.49
CA ALA A 167 -6.78 -22.73 16.74
C ALA A 167 -7.81 -23.34 15.78
N SER A 168 -8.81 -22.56 15.34
CA SER A 168 -9.86 -22.97 14.40
C SER A 168 -9.50 -22.72 12.94
N LEU A 169 -8.46 -21.92 12.66
CA LEU A 169 -8.12 -21.51 11.29
C LEU A 169 -7.96 -22.69 10.33
N GLY A 170 -7.26 -23.75 10.73
CA GLY A 170 -7.05 -24.93 9.89
C GLY A 170 -8.37 -25.57 9.45
N ASP A 171 -9.28 -25.79 10.39
CA ASP A 171 -10.60 -26.38 10.12
C ASP A 171 -11.47 -25.45 9.28
N PHE A 172 -11.47 -24.16 9.58
CA PHE A 172 -12.16 -23.15 8.76
C PHE A 172 -11.68 -23.19 7.30
N LEU A 173 -10.37 -23.24 7.07
CA LEU A 173 -9.81 -23.30 5.72
C LEU A 173 -10.19 -24.62 5.02
N ARG A 174 -10.07 -25.76 5.71
CA ARG A 174 -10.44 -27.08 5.17
C ARG A 174 -11.91 -27.17 4.77
N THR A 175 -12.82 -26.71 5.63
CA THR A 175 -14.28 -26.73 5.35
C THR A 175 -14.67 -25.85 4.16
N ARG A 176 -13.83 -24.88 3.79
CA ARG A 176 -13.98 -24.04 2.59
C ARG A 176 -13.24 -24.59 1.36
N GLY A 177 -12.65 -25.77 1.45
CA GLY A 177 -11.88 -26.39 0.37
C GLY A 177 -10.56 -25.69 0.08
N VAL A 178 -10.03 -24.89 1.02
CA VAL A 178 -8.75 -24.21 0.86
C VAL A 178 -7.63 -25.22 1.00
N THR A 179 -6.78 -25.29 -0.03
CA THR A 179 -5.65 -26.21 -0.09
C THR A 179 -4.33 -25.52 0.19
N TYR A 180 -4.24 -24.20 -0.06
CA TYR A 180 -3.01 -23.43 0.11
C TYR A 180 -3.25 -22.11 0.83
N ALA A 181 -2.23 -21.63 1.52
CA ALA A 181 -2.19 -20.29 2.09
C ALA A 181 -0.88 -19.59 1.72
N THR A 182 -0.94 -18.26 1.60
CA THR A 182 0.25 -17.45 1.31
C THR A 182 0.51 -16.46 2.43
N VAL A 183 1.80 -16.27 2.73
CA VAL A 183 2.28 -15.24 3.63
C VAL A 183 3.12 -14.27 2.81
N THR A 184 2.75 -12.99 2.82
CA THR A 184 3.40 -11.92 2.02
C THR A 184 3.23 -10.58 2.73
N PRO A 185 4.20 -9.64 2.71
CA PRO A 185 4.01 -8.31 3.27
C PRO A 185 3.06 -7.44 2.42
N VAL A 186 2.67 -7.90 1.22
CA VAL A 186 1.89 -7.13 0.26
C VAL A 186 0.39 -7.21 0.59
N GLY A 187 -0.19 -6.11 1.08
CA GLY A 187 -1.61 -6.06 1.47
C GLY A 187 -1.88 -5.00 2.52
N VAL A 188 -3.09 -4.42 2.54
CA VAL A 188 -3.49 -3.49 3.62
C VAL A 188 -3.62 -4.26 4.95
N ARG A 189 -4.02 -5.53 4.89
CA ARG A 189 -4.22 -6.42 6.04
C ARG A 189 -3.21 -7.57 6.09
N SER A 190 -2.08 -7.45 5.40
CA SER A 190 -1.03 -8.49 5.37
C SER A 190 -0.47 -8.78 6.77
N GLY A 191 -0.29 -7.75 7.60
CA GLY A 191 0.20 -7.92 8.97
C GLY A 191 -0.68 -8.84 9.83
N PRO A 192 -1.97 -8.51 10.07
CA PRO A 192 -2.90 -9.40 10.75
C PRO A 192 -3.01 -10.80 10.11
N HIS A 193 -3.08 -10.87 8.77
CA HIS A 193 -3.17 -12.13 8.01
C HIS A 193 -1.97 -13.05 8.27
N ASN A 194 -0.76 -12.52 8.11
CA ASN A 194 0.48 -13.26 8.32
C ASN A 194 0.63 -13.70 9.78
N ARG A 195 0.21 -12.87 10.74
CA ARG A 195 0.23 -13.22 12.17
C ARG A 195 -0.73 -14.35 12.51
N LEU A 196 -1.92 -14.34 11.94
CA LEU A 196 -2.92 -15.39 12.14
C LEU A 196 -2.39 -16.73 11.62
N ILE A 197 -1.83 -16.74 10.40
CA ILE A 197 -1.19 -17.93 9.83
C ILE A 197 0.02 -18.38 10.66
N ALA A 198 0.87 -17.45 11.12
CA ALA A 198 2.03 -17.77 11.95
C ALA A 198 1.64 -18.35 13.31
N ALA A 199 0.55 -17.87 13.93
CA ALA A 199 0.03 -18.44 15.17
C ALA A 199 -0.53 -19.86 14.95
N ALA A 200 -1.04 -20.15 13.76
CA ALA A 200 -1.55 -21.44 13.34
C ALA A 200 -0.49 -22.29 12.58
N CYS A 201 0.81 -22.04 12.74
CA CYS A 201 1.86 -22.61 11.88
C CYS A 201 1.85 -24.15 11.79
N ARG A 202 1.34 -24.85 12.81
CA ARG A 202 1.25 -26.31 12.85
C ARG A 202 0.18 -26.88 11.90
N GLU A 203 -0.79 -26.07 11.49
CA GLU A 203 -1.85 -26.43 10.52
C GLU A 203 -1.37 -26.42 9.07
N PHE A 204 -0.12 -26.01 8.84
CA PHE A 204 0.43 -25.81 7.50
C PHE A 204 1.71 -26.63 7.30
N SER A 205 1.96 -26.99 6.04
CA SER A 205 3.25 -27.51 5.60
C SER A 205 3.87 -26.54 4.61
N LEU A 206 5.15 -26.18 4.82
CA LEU A 206 5.92 -25.34 3.90
C LEU A 206 6.02 -25.99 2.52
N VAL A 207 5.56 -25.28 1.48
CA VAL A 207 5.68 -25.75 0.09
C VAL A 207 6.87 -25.10 -0.59
N ARG A 208 6.99 -23.77 -0.49
CA ARG A 208 8.04 -23.02 -1.16
C ARG A 208 8.29 -21.67 -0.51
N ARG A 209 9.56 -21.26 -0.45
CA ARG A 209 9.98 -19.90 -0.09
C ARG A 209 10.37 -19.13 -1.35
N PHE A 210 9.82 -17.93 -1.52
CA PHE A 210 10.22 -16.97 -2.55
C PHE A 210 11.12 -15.87 -1.96
N SER A 211 10.93 -15.59 -0.67
CA SER A 211 11.84 -14.84 0.21
C SER A 211 11.53 -15.15 1.67
N GLU A 212 12.28 -14.56 2.61
CA GLU A 212 12.02 -14.62 4.05
C GLU A 212 10.60 -14.16 4.44
N GLN A 213 9.99 -13.31 3.62
CA GLN A 213 8.68 -12.71 3.89
C GLN A 213 7.59 -13.18 2.92
N THR A 214 7.94 -13.94 1.87
CA THR A 214 7.00 -14.41 0.84
C THR A 214 7.06 -15.92 0.73
N ILE A 215 6.06 -16.58 1.30
CA ILE A 215 6.04 -18.03 1.52
C ILE A 215 4.71 -18.61 1.04
N LEU A 216 4.79 -19.77 0.38
CA LEU A 216 3.64 -20.61 0.05
C LEU A 216 3.57 -21.80 1.01
N LEU A 217 2.38 -22.01 1.54
CA LEU A 217 2.05 -23.06 2.49
C LEU A 217 0.91 -23.91 1.94
N ARG A 218 0.90 -25.20 2.26
CA ARG A 218 -0.23 -26.10 2.03
C ARG A 218 -0.96 -26.31 3.36
N VAL A 219 -2.28 -26.25 3.32
CA VAL A 219 -3.13 -26.59 4.47
C VAL A 219 -3.04 -28.10 4.70
N ARG A 220 -2.73 -28.53 5.92
CA ARG A 220 -2.56 -29.96 6.22
C ARG A 220 -3.89 -30.69 6.27
N ALA A 221 -3.88 -31.94 5.80
CA ALA A 221 -5.01 -32.83 5.93
C ALA A 221 -5.08 -33.39 7.36
N PRO A 222 -6.28 -33.75 7.85
CA PRO A 222 -6.40 -34.53 9.09
C PRO A 222 -5.59 -35.82 8.97
N GLY A 223 -4.67 -36.06 9.89
CA GLY A 223 -3.82 -37.25 9.91
C GLY A 223 -2.45 -37.13 9.21
N ASP A 224 -2.13 -35.99 8.58
CA ASP A 224 -0.74 -35.71 8.18
C ASP A 224 0.15 -35.82 9.43
N THR A 225 1.30 -36.49 9.34
CA THR A 225 2.26 -36.61 10.48
C THR A 225 2.81 -35.24 10.88
N SER A 226 3.03 -35.05 12.20
CA SER A 226 3.40 -33.81 12.89
C SER A 226 4.17 -32.80 12.05
N ALA A 227 3.79 -31.52 12.13
CA ALA A 227 4.46 -30.44 11.39
C ALA A 227 5.94 -30.50 11.71
N THR A 228 6.78 -30.49 10.68
CA THR A 228 8.20 -30.23 10.88
C THR A 228 8.33 -28.85 11.50
N ASP A 229 9.21 -28.71 12.50
CA ASP A 229 9.50 -27.42 13.15
C ASP A 229 9.92 -26.33 12.13
N GLU A 230 10.29 -26.74 10.91
CA GLU A 230 10.62 -25.89 9.78
C GLU A 230 9.53 -24.88 9.39
N THR A 231 8.23 -25.26 9.40
CA THR A 231 7.16 -24.33 9.00
C THR A 231 7.00 -23.21 10.02
N CYS A 232 7.01 -23.54 11.31
CA CYS A 232 6.96 -22.55 12.38
C CYS A 232 8.23 -21.67 12.41
N ALA A 233 9.40 -22.26 12.15
CA ALA A 233 10.64 -21.50 12.01
C ALA A 233 10.58 -20.50 10.85
N ALA A 234 10.06 -20.91 9.69
CA ALA A 234 9.87 -20.03 8.52
C ALA A 234 8.92 -18.85 8.81
N LEU A 235 7.93 -19.05 9.68
CA LEU A 235 6.93 -18.04 10.02
C LEU A 235 7.31 -17.18 11.25
N SER A 236 8.46 -17.42 11.86
CA SER A 236 8.93 -16.72 13.06
C SER A 236 9.08 -15.20 12.87
N VAL A 237 9.42 -14.74 11.66
CA VAL A 237 9.49 -13.31 11.31
C VAL A 237 8.16 -12.60 11.57
N TRP A 238 7.04 -13.32 11.46
CA TRP A 238 5.69 -12.77 11.65
C TRP A 238 5.17 -12.91 13.08
N SER A 239 5.69 -13.85 13.87
CA SER A 239 5.28 -14.03 15.27
C SER A 239 5.91 -12.98 16.21
N ALA A 240 7.13 -12.53 15.92
CA ALA A 240 7.89 -11.59 16.77
C ALA A 240 7.35 -10.16 16.80
N ALA A 241 6.53 -9.75 15.82
CA ALA A 241 6.03 -8.38 15.68
C ALA A 241 5.07 -7.89 16.79
N ARG A 242 4.79 -8.68 17.83
CA ARG A 242 3.97 -8.27 18.99
C ARG A 242 4.72 -7.40 20.02
N ARG A 243 6.05 -7.37 20.04
CA ARG A 243 6.78 -6.81 21.20
C ARG A 243 7.17 -5.33 21.12
N THR A 244 7.04 -4.66 19.98
CA THR A 244 7.59 -3.29 19.80
C THR A 244 6.56 -2.17 19.78
N ARG A 245 5.33 -2.41 20.28
CA ARG A 245 4.34 -1.34 20.52
C ARG A 245 3.77 -1.49 21.94
N GLY A 246 4.61 -1.22 22.92
CA GLY A 246 4.21 -0.82 24.27
C GLY A 246 4.30 0.68 24.39
#